data_AF-A0A2H5YR16-F1
#
_entry.id   AF-A0A2H5YR16-F1
#
_cell.length_a   1.000
_cell.length_b   1.000
_cell.length_c   1.000
_cell.angle_alpha   90.00
_cell.angle_beta   90.00
_cell.angle_gamma   90.00
#
_symmetry.space_group_name_H-M   'P 1'
#
loop_
_entity.id
_entity.type
_entity.pdbx_description
1 polymer ?
#
loop_
_entity_poly.entity_id
_entity_poly.type
_entity_poly.pdbx_seq_one_letter_code
_entity_poly.pdbx_strand_id
1 'polypeptide(L)'
;MLPNVHRAVLLRLTLLSLASGILLATLGLLAQRTVPPLGSVPIIDPGGRSYWLAGLALALACGVAYQLADRTMLYARVTAAARGVRYDPVPDLPLAWVLPFTTFTGAVLLLSVYHSLTAIAAIALGAFLALVAGMGARHYLYDADEQARGYARVVHTLAVHGVALVTLAMIYINKLRSLYSGTAVLLLAGLLLLQLSEAEDIPLDRRLLYAVVGGLVLGEITWALNYWRATGWLGGAVLLVFFYLLAGVILVQVQRGVKLRDVAEYGAVAALAFSVLVWATLR
;
A
#
# COMPACT_ATOMS: atom_id res chain seq x y z
N MET A 1 -14.91 5.61 -29.83
CA MET A 1 -13.88 4.59 -29.52
C MET A 1 -13.32 4.72 -28.10
N LEU A 2 -13.01 5.93 -27.61
CA LEU A 2 -12.48 6.19 -26.26
C LEU A 2 -13.34 5.64 -25.07
N PRO A 3 -14.68 5.74 -25.06
CA PRO A 3 -15.49 5.26 -23.91
C PRO A 3 -15.40 3.75 -23.70
N ASN A 4 -15.23 2.99 -24.79
CA ASN A 4 -15.18 1.53 -24.76
C ASN A 4 -13.87 1.02 -24.14
N VAL A 5 -12.75 1.72 -24.37
CA VAL A 5 -11.44 1.37 -23.79
C VAL A 5 -11.46 1.59 -22.28
N HIS A 6 -12.01 2.72 -21.83
CA HIS A 6 -12.10 3.06 -20.41
C HIS A 6 -12.95 2.03 -19.66
N ARG A 7 -14.14 1.71 -20.19
CA ARG A 7 -15.03 0.70 -19.63
C ARG A 7 -14.37 -0.68 -19.57
N ALA A 8 -13.63 -1.08 -20.60
CA ALA A 8 -12.97 -2.39 -20.64
C ALA A 8 -11.86 -2.54 -19.59
N VAL A 9 -11.04 -1.50 -19.38
CA VAL A 9 -9.99 -1.52 -18.35
C VAL A 9 -10.60 -1.56 -16.96
N LEU A 10 -11.56 -0.67 -16.67
CA LEU A 10 -12.24 -0.65 -15.38
C LEU A 10 -12.97 -1.98 -15.09
N LEU A 11 -13.66 -2.56 -16.08
CA LEU A 11 -14.31 -3.85 -15.91
C LEU A 11 -13.32 -4.94 -15.52
N ARG A 12 -12.16 -5.01 -16.19
CA ARG A 12 -11.10 -5.97 -15.86
C ARG A 12 -10.56 -5.76 -14.45
N LEU A 13 -10.30 -4.51 -14.06
CA LEU A 13 -9.83 -4.18 -12.71
C LEU A 13 -10.87 -4.57 -11.65
N THR A 14 -12.15 -4.33 -11.89
CA THR A 14 -13.24 -4.73 -10.99
C THR A 14 -13.34 -6.24 -10.87
N LEU A 15 -13.23 -6.99 -11.98
CA LEU A 15 -13.24 -8.45 -11.97
C LEU A 15 -12.04 -9.04 -11.24
N LEU A 16 -10.83 -8.49 -11.46
CA LEU A 16 -9.63 -8.90 -10.73
C LEU A 16 -9.72 -8.60 -9.23
N SER A 17 -10.30 -7.45 -8.88
CA SER A 17 -10.50 -7.07 -7.48
C SER A 17 -11.53 -7.98 -6.82
N LEU A 18 -12.59 -8.34 -7.53
CA LEU A 18 -13.60 -9.28 -7.03
C LEU A 18 -13.01 -10.67 -6.82
N ALA A 19 -12.26 -11.18 -7.80
CA ALA A 19 -11.54 -12.45 -7.68
C ALA A 19 -10.57 -12.41 -6.49
N SER A 20 -9.88 -11.29 -6.30
CA SER A 20 -8.99 -11.07 -5.16
C SER A 20 -9.72 -11.13 -3.82
N GLY A 21 -10.88 -10.50 -3.69
CA GLY A 21 -11.72 -10.57 -2.49
C GLY A 21 -12.19 -12.00 -2.20
N ILE A 22 -12.60 -12.75 -3.23
CA ILE A 22 -12.98 -14.17 -3.10
C ILE A 22 -11.80 -15.01 -2.61
N LEU A 23 -10.61 -14.83 -3.18
CA LEU A 23 -9.41 -15.54 -2.75
C LEU A 23 -9.06 -15.25 -1.28
N LEU A 24 -9.15 -13.99 -0.84
CA LEU A 24 -8.97 -13.63 0.56
C LEU A 24 -10.02 -14.25 1.47
N ALA A 25 -11.28 -14.31 1.04
CA ALA A 25 -12.33 -14.98 1.80
C ALA A 25 -12.02 -16.48 1.97
N THR A 26 -11.56 -17.16 0.91
CA THR A 26 -11.15 -18.57 0.99
C THR A 26 -9.94 -18.77 1.90
N LEU A 27 -8.97 -17.85 1.87
CA LEU A 27 -7.82 -17.86 2.78
C LEU A 27 -8.26 -17.64 4.24
N GLY A 28 -9.26 -16.80 4.48
CA GLY A 28 -9.84 -16.60 5.81
C GLY A 28 -10.49 -17.86 6.37
N LEU A 29 -11.19 -18.64 5.53
CA LEU A 29 -11.73 -19.95 5.93
C LEU A 29 -10.61 -20.95 6.26
N LEU A 30 -9.46 -20.87 5.57
CA LEU A 30 -8.28 -21.66 5.93
C LEU A 30 -7.69 -21.21 7.27
N ALA A 31 -7.68 -19.90 7.57
CA ALA A 31 -7.22 -19.36 8.86
C ALA A 31 -8.03 -19.93 10.04
N GLN A 32 -9.35 -20.04 9.90
CA GLN A 32 -10.22 -20.66 10.93
C GLN A 32 -9.84 -22.11 11.24
N ARG A 33 -9.39 -22.87 10.24
CA ARG A 33 -9.04 -24.29 10.39
C ARG A 33 -7.65 -24.49 10.96
N THR A 34 -6.72 -23.59 10.62
CA THR A 34 -5.29 -23.73 10.95
C THR A 34 -4.90 -22.95 12.20
N VAL A 35 -5.67 -21.93 12.58
CA VAL A 35 -5.45 -21.07 13.76
C VAL A 35 -3.99 -20.60 13.84
N PRO A 36 -3.55 -19.76 12.88
CA PRO A 36 -2.14 -19.39 12.75
C PRO A 36 -1.62 -18.73 14.04
N PRO A 37 -0.52 -19.21 14.62
CA PRO A 37 0.02 -18.66 15.86
C PRO A 37 0.54 -17.23 15.67
N LEU A 38 0.25 -16.36 16.65
CA LEU A 38 0.76 -14.99 16.70
C LEU A 38 2.20 -14.98 17.21
N GLY A 39 3.05 -14.11 16.66
CA GLY A 39 4.44 -13.94 17.10
C GLY A 39 5.41 -15.04 16.67
N SER A 40 4.94 -16.11 16.01
CA SER A 40 5.82 -17.12 15.43
C SER A 40 6.29 -16.69 14.05
N VAL A 41 7.51 -17.10 13.68
CA VAL A 41 8.08 -16.75 12.38
C VAL A 41 7.27 -17.47 11.29
N PRO A 42 6.65 -16.73 10.35
CA PRO A 42 5.91 -17.33 9.25
C PRO A 42 6.78 -18.37 8.52
N ILE A 43 6.16 -19.46 8.05
CA ILE A 43 6.79 -20.56 7.28
C ILE A 43 7.64 -21.53 8.12
N ILE A 44 8.26 -21.09 9.22
CA ILE A 44 9.10 -21.95 10.07
C ILE A 44 8.25 -22.78 11.03
N ASP A 45 7.23 -22.17 11.65
CA ASP A 45 6.35 -22.83 12.60
C ASP A 45 5.38 -23.79 11.89
N PRO A 46 5.36 -25.10 12.23
CA PRO A 46 4.46 -26.07 11.62
C PRO A 46 2.97 -25.72 11.75
N GLY A 47 2.55 -25.09 12.86
CA GLY A 47 1.13 -24.88 13.19
C GLY A 47 0.39 -23.99 12.20
N GLY A 48 1.07 -23.02 11.59
CA GLY A 48 0.48 -22.06 10.63
C GLY A 48 1.06 -22.13 9.23
N ARG A 49 1.93 -23.11 8.93
CA ARG A 49 2.75 -23.10 7.70
C ARG A 49 1.93 -23.10 6.42
N SER A 50 0.86 -23.89 6.35
CA SER A 50 -0.01 -23.97 5.18
C SER A 50 -0.71 -22.65 4.89
N TYR A 51 -1.18 -21.96 5.95
CA TYR A 51 -1.77 -20.63 5.86
C TYR A 51 -0.77 -19.60 5.34
N TRP A 52 0.43 -19.53 5.92
CA TRP A 52 1.45 -18.55 5.53
C TRP A 52 1.96 -18.78 4.10
N LEU A 53 2.17 -20.04 3.69
CA LEU A 53 2.57 -20.36 2.32
C LEU A 53 1.48 -20.01 1.31
N ALA A 54 0.22 -20.34 1.61
CA ALA A 54 -0.91 -19.97 0.76
C ALA A 54 -1.06 -18.44 0.67
N GLY A 55 -0.97 -17.73 1.80
CA GLY A 55 -1.04 -16.27 1.85
C GLY A 55 0.07 -15.59 1.03
N LEU A 56 1.31 -16.05 1.17
CA LEU A 56 2.44 -15.53 0.38
C LEU A 56 2.26 -15.82 -1.12
N ALA A 57 1.86 -17.04 -1.47
CA ALA A 57 1.61 -17.41 -2.86
C ALA A 57 0.50 -16.56 -3.48
N LEU A 58 -0.59 -16.31 -2.73
CA LEU A 58 -1.69 -15.45 -3.18
C LEU A 58 -1.26 -13.98 -3.31
N ALA A 59 -0.45 -13.46 -2.39
CA ALA A 59 0.07 -12.09 -2.50
C ALA A 59 0.93 -11.90 -3.76
N LEU A 60 1.82 -12.85 -4.04
CA LEU A 60 2.65 -12.85 -5.26
C LEU A 60 1.80 -13.02 -6.52
N ALA A 61 0.89 -14.00 -6.53
CA ALA A 61 0.01 -14.26 -7.66
C ALA A 61 -0.88 -13.05 -7.98
N CYS A 62 -1.40 -12.36 -6.95
CA CYS A 62 -2.18 -11.14 -7.12
C CYS A 62 -1.32 -10.02 -7.74
N GLY A 63 -0.14 -9.74 -7.18
CA GLY A 63 0.78 -8.75 -7.75
C GLY A 63 1.08 -9.01 -9.23
N VAL A 64 1.43 -10.25 -9.57
CA VAL A 64 1.69 -10.68 -10.95
C VAL A 64 0.45 -10.53 -11.83
N ALA A 65 -0.72 -10.96 -11.37
CA ALA A 65 -1.97 -10.87 -12.15
C ALA A 65 -2.30 -9.43 -12.53
N TYR A 66 -2.18 -8.49 -11.59
CA TYR A 66 -2.41 -7.07 -11.86
C TYR A 66 -1.34 -6.47 -12.78
N GLN A 67 -0.07 -6.86 -12.63
CA GLN A 67 0.99 -6.40 -13.53
C GLN A 67 0.79 -6.89 -14.97
N LEU A 68 0.37 -8.15 -15.14
CA LEU A 68 0.07 -8.71 -16.47
C LEU A 68 -1.18 -8.09 -17.09
N ALA A 69 -2.16 -7.72 -16.25
CA ALA A 69 -3.38 -7.06 -16.68
C ALA A 69 -3.21 -5.55 -16.94
N ASP A 70 -2.09 -4.95 -16.51
CA ASP A 70 -1.86 -3.52 -16.62
C ASP A 70 -1.84 -3.04 -18.07
N ARG A 71 -2.67 -2.05 -18.39
CA ARG A 71 -2.79 -1.46 -19.73
C ARG A 71 -2.78 0.07 -19.69
N THR A 72 -2.38 0.65 -18.57
CA THR A 72 -2.44 2.11 -18.33
C THR A 72 -1.59 2.88 -19.34
N MET A 73 -0.39 2.40 -19.68
CA MET A 73 0.46 3.05 -20.69
C MET A 73 -0.14 3.00 -22.10
N LEU A 74 -0.73 1.87 -22.48
CA LEU A 74 -1.42 1.75 -23.78
C LEU A 74 -2.60 2.73 -23.83
N TYR A 75 -3.34 2.84 -22.74
CA TYR A 75 -4.45 3.79 -22.61
C TYR A 75 -3.99 5.25 -22.73
N ALA A 76 -2.97 5.65 -21.97
CA ALA A 76 -2.45 7.02 -21.98
C ALA A 76 -1.99 7.46 -23.38
N ARG A 77 -1.37 6.54 -24.15
CA ARG A 77 -0.99 6.81 -25.55
C ARG A 77 -2.21 7.02 -26.45
N VAL A 78 -3.26 6.20 -26.30
CA VAL A 78 -4.48 6.29 -27.12
C VAL A 78 -5.27 7.56 -26.81
N THR A 79 -5.40 7.94 -25.53
CA THR A 79 -6.10 9.17 -25.14
C THR A 79 -5.35 10.41 -25.58
N ALA A 80 -4.03 10.43 -25.45
CA ALA A 80 -3.21 11.54 -25.91
C ALA A 80 -3.29 11.72 -27.43
N ALA A 81 -3.15 10.62 -28.21
CA ALA A 81 -3.29 10.65 -29.66
C ALA A 81 -4.67 11.16 -30.10
N ALA A 82 -5.75 10.74 -29.43
CA ALA A 82 -7.10 11.19 -29.74
C ALA A 82 -7.34 12.68 -29.43
N ARG A 83 -6.56 13.28 -28.51
CA ARG A 83 -6.62 14.70 -28.16
C ARG A 83 -5.59 15.56 -28.91
N GLY A 84 -4.78 14.96 -29.78
CA GLY A 84 -3.72 15.67 -30.49
C GLY A 84 -2.59 16.18 -29.59
N VAL A 85 -2.44 15.61 -28.38
CA VAL A 85 -1.39 15.99 -27.42
C VAL A 85 -0.23 15.02 -27.54
N ARG A 86 1.00 15.55 -27.60
CA ARG A 86 2.21 14.72 -27.54
C ARG A 86 2.33 14.12 -26.13
N TYR A 87 2.26 12.80 -26.04
CA TYR A 87 2.54 12.06 -24.81
C TYR A 87 3.89 11.38 -24.97
N ASP A 88 4.90 11.91 -24.28
CA ASP A 88 6.17 11.22 -24.10
C ASP A 88 6.06 10.35 -22.85
N PRO A 89 5.96 9.02 -22.98
CA PRO A 89 5.90 8.14 -21.83
C PRO A 89 7.24 8.25 -21.08
N VAL A 90 7.21 8.78 -19.86
CA VAL A 90 8.34 8.62 -18.94
C VAL A 90 8.56 7.12 -18.74
N PRO A 91 9.81 6.61 -18.75
CA PRO A 91 10.08 5.20 -18.52
C PRO A 91 9.64 4.83 -17.10
N ASP A 92 8.44 4.29 -16.97
CA ASP A 92 7.92 3.84 -15.68
C ASP A 92 8.35 2.39 -15.43
N LEU A 93 8.80 2.15 -14.20
CA LEU A 93 8.92 0.81 -13.66
C LEU A 93 7.55 0.11 -13.74
N PRO A 94 7.52 -1.22 -13.92
CA PRO A 94 6.30 -1.98 -13.70
C PRO A 94 5.94 -1.91 -12.21
N LEU A 95 5.03 -0.98 -11.84
CA LEU A 95 4.61 -0.74 -10.45
C LEU A 95 3.18 -1.23 -10.17
N ALA A 96 2.44 -1.68 -11.18
CA ALA A 96 1.05 -2.11 -11.02
C ALA A 96 0.87 -3.30 -10.07
N TRP A 97 1.93 -4.07 -9.78
CA TRP A 97 1.92 -5.15 -8.80
C TRP A 97 2.00 -4.68 -7.34
N VAL A 98 2.53 -3.48 -7.07
CA VAL A 98 2.93 -3.07 -5.72
C VAL A 98 1.72 -2.90 -4.81
N LEU A 99 0.72 -2.12 -5.23
CA LEU A 99 -0.48 -1.91 -4.43
C LEU A 99 -1.27 -3.21 -4.20
N PRO A 100 -1.49 -4.09 -5.20
CA PRO A 100 -2.10 -5.39 -4.98
C PRO A 100 -1.31 -6.31 -4.04
N PHE A 101 0.01 -6.40 -4.22
CA PHE A 101 0.88 -7.21 -3.38
C PHE A 101 0.84 -6.76 -1.91
N THR A 102 0.96 -5.46 -1.67
CA THR A 102 0.92 -4.88 -0.31
C THR A 102 -0.46 -5.01 0.31
N THR A 103 -1.54 -4.79 -0.45
CA THR A 103 -2.92 -5.01 0.01
C THR A 103 -3.15 -6.46 0.44
N PHE A 104 -2.71 -7.43 -0.36
CA PHE A 104 -2.79 -8.84 0.02
C PHE A 104 -1.94 -9.16 1.23
N THR A 105 -0.71 -8.66 1.29
CA THR A 105 0.18 -8.89 2.43
C THR A 105 -0.45 -8.37 3.72
N GLY A 106 -1.01 -7.14 3.70
CA GLY A 106 -1.76 -6.59 4.82
C GLY A 106 -3.00 -7.42 5.18
N ALA A 107 -3.78 -7.86 4.18
CA ALA A 107 -4.98 -8.67 4.41
C ALA A 107 -4.66 -10.08 4.96
N VAL A 108 -3.57 -10.71 4.51
CA VAL A 108 -3.06 -11.97 5.06
C VAL A 108 -2.68 -11.75 6.52
N LEU A 109 -1.87 -10.74 6.84
CA LEU A 109 -1.50 -10.47 8.23
C LEU A 109 -2.71 -10.07 9.11
N LEU A 110 -3.76 -9.49 8.51
CA LEU A 110 -5.00 -9.13 9.22
C LEU A 110 -5.86 -10.37 9.48
N LEU A 111 -5.94 -11.30 8.53
CA LEU A 111 -6.66 -12.57 8.67
C LEU A 111 -6.00 -13.53 9.66
N SER A 112 -4.68 -13.46 9.85
CA SER A 112 -4.01 -14.26 10.87
C SER A 112 -4.51 -13.88 12.28
N VAL A 113 -4.82 -12.60 12.49
CA VAL A 113 -5.31 -12.05 13.76
C VAL A 113 -6.84 -12.16 13.87
N TYR A 114 -7.56 -11.78 12.81
CA TYR A 114 -9.01 -11.70 12.79
C TYR A 114 -9.60 -12.60 11.71
N HIS A 115 -10.15 -13.74 12.12
CA HIS A 115 -10.71 -14.74 11.20
C HIS A 115 -12.11 -15.21 11.60
N SER A 116 -12.90 -14.41 12.34
CA SER A 116 -14.35 -14.65 12.43
C SER A 116 -15.02 -14.46 11.06
N LEU A 117 -16.19 -15.06 10.80
CA LEU A 117 -16.87 -14.92 9.50
C LEU A 117 -17.14 -13.45 9.14
N THR A 118 -17.48 -12.62 10.12
CA THR A 118 -17.67 -11.18 9.94
C THR A 118 -16.35 -10.48 9.59
N ALA A 119 -15.25 -10.84 10.25
CA ALA A 119 -13.93 -10.31 9.91
C ALA A 119 -13.50 -10.73 8.51
N ILE A 120 -13.68 -12.00 8.12
CA ILE A 120 -13.35 -12.50 6.79
C ILE A 120 -14.11 -11.71 5.71
N ALA A 121 -15.42 -11.53 5.88
CA ALA A 121 -16.22 -10.75 4.95
C ALA A 121 -15.78 -9.28 4.88
N ALA A 122 -15.51 -8.66 6.03
CA ALA A 122 -15.06 -7.27 6.11
C ALA A 122 -13.68 -7.06 5.46
N ILE A 123 -12.74 -7.99 5.68
CA ILE A 123 -11.38 -7.93 5.12
C ILE A 123 -11.42 -8.16 3.61
N ALA A 124 -12.17 -9.16 3.14
CA ALA A 124 -12.35 -9.43 1.71
C ALA A 124 -13.00 -8.24 0.99
N LEU A 125 -14.06 -7.66 1.57
CA LEU A 125 -14.72 -6.47 1.03
C LEU A 125 -13.80 -5.25 1.07
N GLY A 126 -13.09 -5.02 2.17
CA GLY A 126 -12.14 -3.92 2.31
C GLY A 126 -11.02 -3.99 1.29
N ALA A 127 -10.44 -5.18 1.08
CA ALA A 127 -9.44 -5.41 0.05
C ALA A 127 -10.01 -5.20 -1.37
N PHE A 128 -11.20 -5.71 -1.66
CA PHE A 128 -11.89 -5.44 -2.92
C PHE A 128 -12.03 -3.94 -3.19
N LEU A 129 -12.55 -3.18 -2.21
CA LEU A 129 -12.74 -1.73 -2.33
C LEU A 129 -11.41 -0.99 -2.47
N ALA A 130 -10.39 -1.37 -1.70
CA ALA A 130 -9.06 -0.77 -1.78
C ALA A 130 -8.41 -0.98 -3.16
N LEU A 131 -8.54 -2.18 -3.74
CA LEU A 131 -8.00 -2.49 -5.06
C LEU A 131 -8.78 -1.78 -6.17
N VAL A 132 -10.11 -1.76 -6.12
CA VAL A 132 -10.93 -1.02 -7.10
C VAL A 132 -10.61 0.47 -7.05
N ALA A 133 -10.61 1.07 -5.86
CA ALA A 133 -10.34 2.48 -5.70
C ALA A 133 -8.89 2.83 -6.07
N GLY A 134 -7.92 2.08 -5.57
CA GLY A 134 -6.50 2.36 -5.75
C GLY A 134 -6.00 2.10 -7.17
N MET A 135 -6.37 0.96 -7.78
CA MET A 135 -6.01 0.64 -9.17
C MET A 135 -6.85 1.42 -10.18
N GLY A 136 -8.11 1.70 -9.85
CA GLY A 136 -8.96 2.60 -10.63
C GLY A 136 -8.37 4.01 -10.65
N ALA A 137 -7.99 4.57 -9.49
CA ALA A 137 -7.33 5.86 -9.41
C ALA A 137 -5.99 5.87 -10.15
N ARG A 138 -5.17 4.83 -10.00
CA ARG A 138 -3.91 4.68 -10.75
C ARG A 138 -4.12 4.76 -12.26
N HIS A 139 -5.18 4.15 -12.78
CA HIS A 139 -5.52 4.21 -14.21
C HIS A 139 -5.75 5.66 -14.70
N TYR A 140 -6.36 6.51 -13.86
CA TYR A 140 -6.62 7.91 -14.18
C TYR A 140 -5.44 8.87 -13.89
N LEU A 141 -4.37 8.42 -13.21
CA LEU A 141 -3.18 9.26 -12.99
C LEU A 141 -2.51 9.70 -14.29
N TYR A 142 -2.66 8.89 -15.34
CA TYR A 142 -2.09 9.13 -16.68
C TYR A 142 -3.12 9.67 -17.68
N ASP A 143 -4.30 10.07 -17.22
CA ASP A 143 -5.29 10.69 -18.11
C ASP A 143 -4.75 12.04 -18.62
N ALA A 144 -5.12 12.43 -19.83
CA ALA A 144 -4.77 13.72 -20.40
C ALA A 144 -5.56 14.86 -19.73
N ASP A 145 -6.68 14.57 -19.06
CA ASP A 145 -7.48 15.54 -18.33
C ASP A 145 -6.89 15.86 -16.95
N GLU A 146 -6.58 17.14 -16.72
CA GLU A 146 -5.99 17.62 -15.47
C GLU A 146 -6.93 17.46 -14.27
N GLN A 147 -8.23 17.67 -14.46
CA GLN A 147 -9.20 17.54 -13.37
C GLN A 147 -9.33 16.07 -12.94
N ALA A 148 -9.40 15.15 -13.91
CA ALA A 148 -9.44 13.71 -13.64
C ALA A 148 -8.15 13.24 -12.93
N ARG A 149 -6.97 13.69 -13.39
CA ARG A 149 -5.68 13.41 -12.72
C ARG A 149 -5.65 13.91 -11.28
N GLY A 150 -6.19 15.11 -11.02
CA GLY A 150 -6.25 15.69 -9.67
C GLY A 150 -7.05 14.81 -8.69
N TYR A 151 -8.28 14.42 -9.08
CA TYR A 151 -9.09 13.52 -8.25
C TYR A 151 -8.45 12.14 -8.10
N ALA A 152 -7.89 11.60 -9.18
CA ALA A 152 -7.17 10.33 -9.17
C ALA A 152 -6.00 10.36 -8.18
N ARG A 153 -5.22 11.43 -8.15
CA ARG A 153 -4.09 11.60 -7.22
C ARG A 153 -4.55 11.57 -5.76
N VAL A 154 -5.66 12.23 -5.43
CA VAL A 154 -6.24 12.20 -4.08
C VAL A 154 -6.68 10.79 -3.71
N VAL A 155 -7.47 10.13 -4.55
CA VAL A 155 -7.98 8.77 -4.27
C VAL A 155 -6.84 7.76 -4.16
N HIS A 156 -5.85 7.84 -5.06
CA HIS A 156 -4.68 6.97 -5.04
C HIS A 156 -3.87 7.18 -3.75
N THR A 157 -3.62 8.44 -3.37
CA THR A 157 -2.92 8.77 -2.13
C THR A 157 -3.65 8.21 -0.91
N LEU A 158 -4.96 8.40 -0.82
CA LEU A 158 -5.78 7.87 0.27
C LEU A 158 -5.75 6.34 0.31
N ALA A 159 -5.83 5.67 -0.84
CA ALA A 159 -5.75 4.22 -0.93
C ALA A 159 -4.39 3.68 -0.45
N VAL A 160 -3.28 4.29 -0.89
CA VAL A 160 -1.92 3.91 -0.46
C VAL A 160 -1.74 4.11 1.04
N HIS A 161 -2.21 5.22 1.62
CA HIS A 161 -2.13 5.46 3.05
C HIS A 161 -3.03 4.51 3.86
N GLY A 162 -4.22 4.17 3.35
CA GLY A 162 -5.09 3.18 3.97
C GLY A 162 -4.47 1.78 4.00
N VAL A 163 -3.87 1.36 2.89
CA VAL A 163 -3.13 0.09 2.81
C VAL A 163 -1.89 0.13 3.71
N ALA A 164 -1.16 1.25 3.75
CA ALA A 164 -0.03 1.45 4.66
C ALA A 164 -0.47 1.28 6.12
N LEU A 165 -1.56 1.93 6.55
CA LEU A 165 -2.08 1.83 7.91
C LEU A 165 -2.33 0.37 8.30
N VAL A 166 -3.11 -0.35 7.49
CA VAL A 166 -3.46 -1.74 7.78
C VAL A 166 -2.19 -2.61 7.81
N THR A 167 -1.34 -2.49 6.80
CA THR A 167 -0.15 -3.34 6.65
C THR A 167 0.85 -3.09 7.77
N LEU A 168 1.16 -1.83 8.07
CA LEU A 168 2.09 -1.44 9.14
C LEU A 168 1.54 -1.80 10.53
N ALA A 169 0.23 -1.60 10.76
CA ALA A 169 -0.42 -2.05 11.99
C ALA A 169 -0.33 -3.56 12.14
N MET A 170 -0.56 -4.34 11.08
CA MET A 170 -0.52 -5.79 11.18
C MET A 170 0.88 -6.35 11.35
N ILE A 171 1.90 -5.73 10.73
CA ILE A 171 3.30 -6.09 11.03
C ILE A 171 3.59 -5.86 12.52
N TYR A 172 3.15 -4.71 13.06
CA TYR A 172 3.37 -4.39 14.46
C TYR A 172 2.59 -5.33 15.40
N ILE A 173 1.32 -5.68 15.09
CA ILE A 173 0.50 -6.59 15.92
C ILE A 173 1.05 -8.00 15.93
N ASN A 174 1.51 -8.51 14.79
CA ASN A 174 2.07 -9.87 14.70
C ASN A 174 3.39 -10.00 15.48
N LYS A 175 3.97 -8.91 16.01
CA LYS A 175 5.14 -8.84 16.92
C LYS A 175 6.18 -9.92 16.68
N LEU A 176 6.60 -10.08 15.41
CA LEU A 176 7.77 -10.87 15.10
C LEU A 176 8.99 -10.26 15.79
N ARG A 177 10.05 -11.05 16.00
CA ARG A 177 11.32 -10.52 16.54
C ARG A 177 11.69 -9.22 15.82
N SER A 178 12.19 -8.24 16.57
CA SER A 178 12.38 -6.86 16.09
C SER A 178 13.08 -6.80 14.72
N LEU A 179 14.09 -7.65 14.52
CA LEU A 179 14.79 -7.83 13.25
C LEU A 179 13.83 -8.05 12.07
N TYR A 180 12.89 -9.00 12.15
CA TYR A 180 11.94 -9.31 11.07
C TYR A 180 10.89 -8.22 10.87
N SER A 181 10.38 -7.62 11.96
CA SER A 181 9.41 -6.53 11.85
C SER A 181 10.00 -5.30 11.18
N GLY A 182 11.24 -4.94 11.51
CA GLY A 182 11.96 -3.83 10.89
C GLY A 182 12.21 -4.07 9.40
N THR A 183 12.61 -5.29 9.00
CA THR A 183 12.81 -5.61 7.58
C THR A 183 11.49 -5.60 6.81
N ALA A 184 10.41 -6.13 7.39
CA ALA A 184 9.09 -6.13 6.76
C ALA A 184 8.56 -4.70 6.56
N VAL A 185 8.71 -3.83 7.57
CA VAL A 185 8.35 -2.41 7.46
C VAL A 185 9.21 -1.72 6.41
N LEU A 186 10.52 -1.95 6.39
CA LEU A 186 11.41 -1.38 5.38
C LEU A 186 10.94 -1.72 3.96
N LEU A 187 10.70 -3.00 3.69
CA LEU A 187 10.31 -3.47 2.36
C LEU A 187 8.92 -2.95 1.98
N LEU A 188 7.90 -3.13 2.82
CA LEU A 188 6.53 -2.74 2.45
C LEU A 188 6.32 -1.23 2.44
N ALA A 189 6.93 -0.48 3.38
CA ALA A 189 6.86 0.97 3.34
C ALA A 189 7.66 1.54 2.17
N GLY A 190 8.84 1.00 1.86
CA GLY A 190 9.61 1.40 0.69
C GLY A 190 8.84 1.17 -0.61
N LEU A 191 8.18 0.01 -0.75
CA LEU A 191 7.29 -0.27 -1.88
C LEU A 191 6.12 0.72 -1.96
N LEU A 192 5.46 1.03 -0.85
CA LEU A 192 4.33 1.99 -0.84
C LEU A 192 4.78 3.43 -1.13
N LEU A 193 5.97 3.83 -0.69
CA LEU A 193 6.57 5.14 -1.04
C LEU A 193 6.93 5.18 -2.54
N LEU A 194 7.47 4.08 -3.08
CA LEU A 194 7.72 3.94 -4.52
C LEU A 194 6.42 4.06 -5.32
N GLN A 195 5.35 3.40 -4.87
CA GLN A 195 4.02 3.47 -5.46
C GLN A 195 3.43 4.89 -5.41
N LEU A 196 3.61 5.61 -4.30
CA LEU A 196 3.08 6.96 -4.16
C LEU A 196 3.76 7.97 -5.09
N SER A 197 5.03 7.73 -5.42
CA SER A 197 5.80 8.54 -6.37
C SER A 197 5.51 8.22 -7.85
N GLU A 198 4.57 7.31 -8.12
CA GLU A 198 4.11 7.00 -9.48
C GLU A 198 3.41 8.23 -10.10
N ALA A 199 3.56 8.41 -11.41
CA ALA A 199 3.04 9.55 -12.17
C ALA A 199 3.56 10.93 -11.71
N GLU A 200 4.66 10.97 -10.96
CA GLU A 200 5.47 12.18 -10.74
C GLU A 200 6.71 12.13 -11.64
N ASP A 201 7.10 13.28 -12.20
CA ASP A 201 8.24 13.43 -13.10
C ASP A 201 9.57 13.39 -12.33
N ILE A 202 9.96 12.18 -11.91
CA ILE A 202 11.18 11.92 -11.14
C ILE A 202 12.08 10.96 -11.91
N PRO A 203 13.38 11.27 -12.05
CA PRO A 203 14.38 10.31 -12.45
C PRO A 203 14.33 9.02 -11.61
N LEU A 204 14.46 7.87 -12.27
CA LEU A 204 14.30 6.55 -11.66
C LEU A 204 15.23 6.32 -10.45
N ASP A 205 16.47 6.77 -10.57
CA ASP A 205 17.51 6.70 -9.53
C ASP A 205 17.06 7.41 -8.25
N ARG A 206 16.53 8.62 -8.37
CA ARG A 206 16.02 9.41 -7.24
C ARG A 206 14.76 8.80 -6.65
N ARG A 207 13.87 8.31 -7.50
CA ARG A 207 12.63 7.63 -7.07
C ARG A 207 12.94 6.41 -6.20
N LEU A 208 13.86 5.56 -6.65
CA LEU A 208 14.33 4.40 -5.89
C LEU A 208 15.06 4.79 -4.61
N LEU A 209 15.93 5.80 -4.66
CA LEU A 209 16.64 6.30 -3.49
C LEU A 209 15.67 6.77 -2.41
N TYR A 210 14.68 7.59 -2.75
CA TYR A 210 13.67 8.08 -1.80
C TYR A 210 12.84 6.96 -1.19
N ALA A 211 12.42 5.97 -2.00
CA ALA A 211 11.69 4.80 -1.53
C ALA A 211 12.52 3.95 -0.54
N VAL A 212 13.78 3.64 -0.88
CA VAL A 212 14.67 2.83 -0.04
C VAL A 212 15.02 3.55 1.25
N VAL A 213 15.39 4.83 1.17
CA VAL A 213 15.74 5.63 2.36
C VAL A 213 14.52 5.81 3.26
N GLY A 214 13.34 6.11 2.70
CA GLY A 214 12.11 6.24 3.49
C GLY A 214 11.70 4.93 4.15
N GLY A 215 11.83 3.80 3.44
CA GLY A 215 11.65 2.47 4.02
C GLY A 215 12.63 2.19 5.16
N LEU A 216 13.92 2.49 4.97
CA LEU A 216 14.96 2.31 5.98
C LEU A 216 14.65 3.11 7.25
N VAL A 217 14.28 4.39 7.11
CA VAL A 217 13.90 5.25 8.23
C VAL A 217 12.73 4.64 9.02
N LEU A 218 11.70 4.15 8.34
CA LEU A 218 10.56 3.49 9.01
C LEU A 218 10.95 2.15 9.65
N GLY A 219 11.85 1.39 9.05
CA GLY A 219 12.41 0.17 9.63
C GLY A 219 13.14 0.44 10.95
N GLU A 220 13.98 1.48 10.99
CA GLU A 220 14.69 1.91 12.20
C GLU A 220 13.72 2.47 13.26
N ILE A 221 12.70 3.24 12.86
CA ILE A 221 11.65 3.69 13.78
C ILE A 221 10.92 2.49 14.39
N THR A 222 10.68 1.43 13.61
CA THR A 222 10.05 0.20 14.09
C THR A 222 10.88 -0.48 15.19
N TRP A 223 12.21 -0.40 15.14
CA TRP A 223 13.06 -0.87 16.23
C TRP A 223 12.77 -0.11 17.53
N ALA A 224 12.75 1.23 17.49
CA ALA A 224 12.42 2.04 18.65
C ALA A 224 11.00 1.75 19.18
N LEU A 225 10.02 1.60 18.28
CA LEU A 225 8.63 1.30 18.64
C LEU A 225 8.45 -0.08 19.28
N ASN A 226 9.26 -1.07 18.92
CA ASN A 226 9.17 -2.40 19.52
C ASN A 226 9.47 -2.40 21.03
N TYR A 227 10.23 -1.42 21.53
CA TYR A 227 10.47 -1.22 22.96
C TYR A 227 9.36 -0.42 23.64
N TRP A 228 8.49 0.24 22.87
CA TRP A 228 7.35 0.99 23.40
C TRP A 228 6.16 0.05 23.64
N ARG A 229 5.54 0.16 24.83
CA ARG A 229 4.37 -0.66 25.24
C ARG A 229 3.05 -0.21 24.58
N ALA A 230 3.09 0.33 23.37
CA ALA A 230 1.89 0.74 22.65
C ALA A 230 1.02 -0.47 22.29
N THR A 231 -0.31 -0.30 22.39
CA THR A 231 -1.32 -1.27 21.95
C THR A 231 -1.25 -1.46 20.43
N GLY A 232 -1.71 -2.62 19.94
CA GLY A 232 -1.48 -3.10 18.59
C GLY A 232 -1.71 -2.09 17.46
N TRP A 233 -2.95 -1.61 17.30
CA TRP A 233 -3.29 -0.65 16.23
C TRP A 233 -2.63 0.72 16.41
N LEU A 234 -2.29 1.09 17.64
CA LEU A 234 -1.68 2.38 17.94
C LEU A 234 -0.22 2.42 17.45
N GLY A 235 0.55 1.34 17.60
CA GLY A 235 1.88 1.25 17.01
C GLY A 235 1.88 1.39 15.49
N GLY A 236 0.89 0.77 14.82
CA GLY A 236 0.65 0.95 13.39
C GLY A 236 0.29 2.38 13.00
N ALA A 237 -0.56 3.04 13.79
CA ALA A 237 -0.92 4.45 13.57
C ALA A 237 0.29 5.37 13.71
N VAL A 238 1.17 5.11 14.68
CA VAL A 238 2.43 5.87 14.82
C VAL A 238 3.33 5.68 13.60
N LEU A 239 3.48 4.44 13.11
CA LEU A 239 4.21 4.18 11.85
C LEU A 239 3.57 4.91 10.66
N LEU A 240 2.24 4.99 10.60
CA LEU A 240 1.54 5.75 9.57
C LEU A 240 1.86 7.25 9.64
N VAL A 241 1.96 7.83 10.84
CA VAL A 241 2.34 9.25 11.00
C VAL A 241 3.71 9.52 10.36
N PHE A 242 4.69 8.66 10.63
CA PHE A 242 6.01 8.79 10.03
C PHE A 242 6.00 8.49 8.52
N PHE A 243 5.20 7.52 8.07
CA PHE A 243 5.00 7.25 6.64
C PHE A 243 4.42 8.47 5.92
N TYR A 244 3.40 9.11 6.49
CA TYR A 244 2.77 10.32 5.97
C TYR A 244 3.78 11.48 5.90
N LEU A 245 4.60 11.67 6.93
CA LEU A 245 5.65 12.69 6.95
C LEU A 245 6.65 12.46 5.80
N LEU A 246 7.17 11.24 5.66
CA LEU A 246 8.13 10.90 4.61
C LEU A 246 7.52 11.02 3.21
N ALA A 247 6.31 10.52 3.02
CA ALA A 247 5.52 10.65 1.79
C ALA A 247 5.35 12.13 1.39
N GLY A 248 4.93 12.97 2.33
CA GLY A 248 4.76 14.41 2.10
C GLY A 248 6.07 15.11 1.71
N VAL A 249 7.14 14.85 2.44
CA VAL A 249 8.47 15.42 2.16
C VAL A 249 8.98 14.99 0.77
N ILE A 250 8.83 13.72 0.42
CA ILE A 250 9.23 13.19 -0.90
C ILE A 250 8.44 13.89 -2.01
N LEU A 251 7.11 13.97 -1.89
CA LEU A 251 6.27 14.60 -2.90
C LEU A 251 6.58 16.09 -3.06
N VAL A 252 6.78 16.83 -1.96
CA VAL A 252 7.18 18.25 -2.02
C VAL A 252 8.56 18.42 -2.65
N GLN A 253 9.53 17.58 -2.26
CA GLN A 253 10.89 17.64 -2.80
C GLN A 253 10.89 17.47 -4.32
N VAL A 254 10.04 16.58 -4.81
CA VAL A 254 9.87 16.29 -6.23
C VAL A 254 9.20 17.44 -6.97
N GLN A 255 8.11 17.98 -6.43
CA GLN A 255 7.29 18.95 -7.16
C GLN A 255 7.90 20.35 -7.19
N ARG A 256 8.51 20.80 -6.08
CA ARG A 256 8.95 22.20 -5.93
C ARG A 256 10.28 22.39 -5.19
N GLY A 257 10.88 21.31 -4.72
CA GLY A 257 11.98 21.35 -3.77
C GLY A 257 11.51 21.70 -2.36
N VAL A 258 12.08 21.04 -1.35
CA VAL A 258 11.72 21.23 0.06
C VAL A 258 12.22 22.57 0.55
N LYS A 259 11.30 23.39 1.06
CA LYS A 259 11.62 24.57 1.87
C LYS A 259 11.52 24.21 3.35
N LEU A 260 12.21 24.98 4.20
CA LEU A 260 12.13 24.82 5.65
C LEU A 260 10.68 24.90 6.16
N ARG A 261 9.87 25.72 5.50
CA ARG A 261 8.43 25.86 5.75
C ARG A 261 7.67 24.55 5.53
N ASP A 262 8.00 23.81 4.48
CA ASP A 262 7.32 22.54 4.19
C ASP A 262 7.65 21.50 5.25
N VAL A 263 8.93 21.42 5.66
CA VAL A 263 9.35 20.55 6.76
C VAL A 263 8.64 20.92 8.06
N ALA A 264 8.47 22.22 8.32
CA ALA A 264 7.75 22.70 9.49
C ALA A 264 6.25 22.36 9.43
N GLU A 265 5.59 22.52 8.28
CA GLU A 265 4.17 22.22 8.11
C GLU A 265 3.88 20.72 8.28
N TYR A 266 4.57 19.86 7.51
CA TYR A 266 4.41 18.41 7.62
C TYR A 266 4.89 17.89 8.97
N GLY A 267 5.99 18.45 9.50
CA GLY A 267 6.51 18.13 10.82
C GLY A 267 5.55 18.50 11.94
N ALA A 268 4.88 19.65 11.87
CA ALA A 268 3.88 20.07 12.85
C ALA A 268 2.64 19.17 12.82
N VAL A 269 2.14 18.82 11.63
CA VAL A 269 1.01 17.87 11.49
C VAL A 269 1.38 16.49 12.04
N ALA A 270 2.58 16.00 11.72
CA ALA A 270 3.07 14.73 12.25
C ALA A 270 3.24 14.78 13.77
N ALA A 271 3.80 15.85 14.32
CA ALA A 271 3.99 16.03 15.76
C ALA A 271 2.64 16.12 16.50
N LEU A 272 1.65 16.83 15.94
CA LEU A 272 0.30 16.90 16.49
C LEU A 272 -0.35 15.51 16.51
N ALA A 273 -0.35 14.80 15.37
CA ALA A 273 -0.93 13.47 15.26
C ALA A 273 -0.24 12.48 16.24
N PHE A 274 1.09 12.51 16.30
CA PHE A 274 1.86 11.71 17.25
C PHE A 274 1.49 12.04 18.70
N SER A 275 1.36 13.32 19.05
CA SER A 275 0.99 13.77 20.40
C SER A 275 -0.40 13.27 20.80
N VAL A 276 -1.36 13.30 19.88
CA VAL A 276 -2.71 12.75 20.10
C VAL A 276 -2.65 11.24 20.36
N LEU A 277 -1.83 10.51 19.60
CA LEU A 277 -1.64 9.06 19.78
C LEU A 277 -0.97 8.75 21.12
N VAL A 278 0.07 9.49 21.51
CA VAL A 278 0.73 9.35 22.82
C VAL A 278 -0.27 9.63 23.94
N TRP A 279 -1.04 10.71 23.84
CA TRP A 279 -2.07 11.03 24.83
C TRP A 279 -3.10 9.90 24.95
N ALA A 280 -3.53 9.33 23.83
CA ALA A 280 -4.43 8.18 23.81
C ALA A 280 -3.82 6.91 24.43
N THR A 281 -2.49 6.74 24.44
CA THR A 281 -1.85 5.62 25.17
C THR A 281 -1.77 5.80 26.67
N LEU A 282 -1.74 7.05 27.15
CA LEU A 282 -1.54 7.37 28.56
C LEU A 282 -2.84 7.36 29.37
N ARG A 283 -3.99 7.31 28.68
CA ARG A 283 -5.33 7.25 29.28
C ARG A 283 -5.83 5.82 29.37
#